data_AF-A0AAN7PKH4-F1
#
_entry.id   AF-A0AAN7PKH4-F1
#
_cell.length_a   1.000
_cell.length_b   1.000
_cell.length_c   1.000
_cell.angle_alpha   90.00
_cell.angle_beta   90.00
_cell.angle_gamma   90.00
#
_symmetry.space_group_name_H-M   'P 1'
#
loop_
_entity.id
_entity.type
_entity.pdbx_description
1 polymer ?
#
loop_
_entity_poly.entity_id
_entity_poly.type
_entity_poly.pdbx_seq_one_letter_code
_entity_poly.pdbx_strand_id
1 'polypeptide(L)'
;MEFIGKQFDNINSKLQLHCDSIFRLEKTASSPKEIDFIASIATRHYEITFLANYCNDTFGISVLAAFFSNFVVTTADIHYVLTYTVAAFKKNQRHSNSINGYYFMIHIIWIIGHAIHFGCMIKPWTEIAKKAKKTATIIHDIWNKYATANDVDANVNHLQLISLQILNTEPKFTAYGFFPLDWTLLHAYKEQALLKMVTSVLTDKFRKISEIILNILCLLFGQKNVDSFIFPNSIIIVYNWIYIIGLFFLYAINCYTMKNKLGLEGYSFISRITFCCNIYLIPLLCCFINISIHKNRKKIFQYNLRMEKLTNDFQLTEIKVKLTSIKIPLVLLAQCCLSLLYFMWDLSQHANNFSIIFWLIAYVPGSTIFNYFLSEYIFLEKCRLQLTAINDTLEEFLFVDAAEPKCVNKRKTTLKQLEKITQPSECSLFDKLFDLYSEVCKYIEDNNNLWGYAFLFLIGINFATWLSTLYNIIMDVLFVVQEKPTMTRTVYALDLWASVYAIGVFCCLEICEDLAHIGKNTSIILHKLLNIYPELQDEGEMYSLNLLHEKLCLTAAGFFILQRPLLLEILSTQATYFIVLVQLENQLNK
;
A
#
# COMPACT_ATOMS: atom_id res chain seq x y z
N MET A 1 -6.61 18.94 -3.92
CA MET A 1 -6.31 19.66 -2.65
C MET A 1 -6.41 21.18 -2.77
N GLU A 2 -5.70 21.86 -3.68
CA GLU A 2 -5.74 23.34 -3.76
C GLU A 2 -7.18 23.92 -3.86
N PHE A 3 -8.03 23.31 -4.68
CA PHE A 3 -9.46 23.66 -4.78
C PHE A 3 -10.18 23.61 -3.41
N ILE A 4 -10.01 22.51 -2.66
CA ILE A 4 -10.59 22.31 -1.32
C ILE A 4 -10.07 23.40 -0.37
N GLY A 5 -8.77 23.71 -0.43
CA GLY A 5 -8.17 24.79 0.34
C GLY A 5 -8.82 26.15 0.07
N LYS A 6 -9.09 26.50 -1.19
CA LYS A 6 -9.81 27.74 -1.56
C LYS A 6 -11.24 27.78 -1.04
N GLN A 7 -11.92 26.63 -0.97
CA GLN A 7 -13.27 26.56 -0.42
C GLN A 7 -13.27 26.84 1.10
N PHE A 8 -12.31 26.29 1.85
CA PHE A 8 -12.16 26.63 3.27
C PHE A 8 -11.79 28.11 3.48
N ASP A 9 -10.94 28.69 2.64
CA ASP A 9 -10.62 30.13 2.72
C ASP A 9 -11.86 31.01 2.54
N ASN A 10 -12.75 30.65 1.60
CA ASN A 10 -14.01 31.36 1.37
C ASN A 10 -14.98 31.23 2.56
N ILE A 11 -15.04 30.06 3.19
CA ILE A 11 -15.81 29.88 4.44
C ILE A 11 -15.24 30.76 5.55
N ASN A 12 -13.92 30.67 5.75
CA ASN A 12 -13.25 31.40 6.82
C ASN A 12 -13.35 32.92 6.65
N SER A 13 -13.28 33.44 5.43
CA SER A 13 -13.43 34.87 5.17
C SER A 13 -14.85 35.37 5.47
N LYS A 14 -15.87 34.62 5.04
CA LYS A 14 -17.28 34.96 5.33
C LYS A 14 -17.59 34.90 6.82
N LEU A 15 -17.14 33.86 7.51
CA LEU A 15 -17.30 33.75 8.97
C LEU A 15 -16.54 34.83 9.71
N GLN A 16 -15.32 35.17 9.30
CA GLN A 16 -14.55 36.22 9.96
C GLN A 16 -15.24 37.58 9.82
N LEU A 17 -15.72 37.94 8.63
CA LEU A 17 -16.48 39.17 8.43
C LEU A 17 -17.73 39.22 9.31
N HIS A 18 -18.41 38.08 9.46
CA HIS A 18 -19.57 37.97 10.32
C HIS A 18 -19.21 38.11 11.81
N CYS A 19 -18.17 37.40 12.26
CA CYS A 19 -17.62 37.48 13.61
C CYS A 19 -17.24 38.94 13.94
N ASP A 20 -16.46 39.60 13.09
CA ASP A 20 -16.05 40.98 13.26
C ASP A 20 -17.26 41.92 13.39
N SER A 21 -18.36 41.66 12.65
CA SER A 21 -19.59 42.44 12.75
C SER A 21 -20.31 42.26 14.10
N ILE A 22 -20.31 41.05 14.65
CA ILE A 22 -20.90 40.74 15.97
C ILE A 22 -20.10 41.45 17.06
N PHE A 23 -18.77 41.36 17.01
CA PHE A 23 -17.90 41.99 17.99
C PHE A 23 -17.95 43.52 17.94
N ARG A 24 -17.99 44.13 16.74
CA ARG A 24 -18.06 45.59 16.59
C ARG A 24 -19.38 46.20 17.05
N LEU A 25 -20.49 45.48 16.86
CA LEU A 25 -21.81 45.97 17.22
C LEU A 25 -22.20 45.69 18.68
N GLU A 26 -21.30 45.06 19.45
CA GLU A 26 -21.56 44.61 20.83
C GLU A 26 -22.89 43.86 20.98
N LYS A 27 -23.26 43.08 19.97
CA LYS A 27 -24.51 42.31 20.00
C LYS A 27 -24.46 41.31 21.14
N THR A 28 -25.40 41.44 22.07
CA THR A 28 -25.53 40.56 23.25
C THR A 28 -26.45 39.37 23.01
N ALA A 29 -27.39 39.48 22.06
CA ALA A 29 -28.32 38.41 21.71
C ALA A 29 -28.07 37.89 20.29
N SER A 30 -28.18 36.58 20.12
CA SER A 30 -28.09 35.95 18.81
C SER A 30 -29.43 36.07 18.06
N SER A 31 -29.40 36.48 16.79
CA SER A 31 -30.61 36.50 15.97
C SER A 31 -30.78 35.17 15.21
N PRO A 32 -32.02 34.68 15.00
CA PRO A 32 -32.26 33.44 14.25
C PRO A 32 -31.58 33.42 12.87
N LYS A 33 -31.54 34.57 12.18
CA LYS A 33 -30.88 34.71 10.87
C LYS A 33 -29.36 34.50 10.93
N GLU A 34 -28.71 34.89 12.02
CA GLU A 34 -27.28 34.68 12.22
C GLU A 34 -26.99 33.20 12.46
N ILE A 35 -27.83 32.54 13.25
CA ILE A 35 -27.74 31.11 13.50
C ILE A 35 -27.97 30.30 12.22
N ASP A 36 -29.00 30.64 11.43
CA ASP A 36 -29.26 30.00 10.14
C ASP A 36 -28.09 30.17 9.17
N PHE A 37 -27.46 31.35 9.17
CA PHE A 37 -26.26 31.61 8.38
C PHE A 37 -25.09 30.71 8.83
N ILE A 38 -24.81 30.63 10.13
CA ILE A 38 -23.74 29.79 10.68
C ILE A 38 -24.03 28.30 10.40
N ALA A 39 -25.28 27.86 10.55
CA ALA A 39 -25.71 26.51 10.23
C ALA A 39 -25.48 26.18 8.74
N SER A 40 -25.80 27.11 7.84
CA SER A 40 -25.53 26.92 6.40
C SER A 40 -24.03 26.77 6.10
N ILE A 41 -23.18 27.50 6.81
CA ILE A 41 -21.73 27.40 6.68
C ILE A 41 -21.21 26.10 7.28
N ALA A 42 -21.78 25.65 8.41
CA ALA A 42 -21.45 24.37 9.03
C ALA A 42 -21.73 23.20 8.09
N THR A 43 -22.89 23.19 7.44
CA THR A 43 -23.23 22.20 6.40
C THR A 43 -22.21 22.21 5.28
N ARG A 44 -21.82 23.40 4.80
CA ARG A 44 -20.80 23.51 3.74
C ARG A 44 -19.41 23.06 4.19
N HIS A 45 -19.03 23.34 5.44
CA HIS A 45 -17.79 22.83 6.05
C HIS A 45 -17.80 21.30 6.09
N TYR A 46 -18.92 20.69 6.48
CA TYR A 46 -19.07 19.23 6.50
C TYR A 46 -18.91 18.62 5.11
N GLU A 47 -19.56 19.19 4.09
CA GLU A 47 -19.42 18.73 2.68
C GLU A 47 -17.97 18.79 2.19
N ILE A 48 -17.25 19.88 2.49
CA ILE A 48 -15.85 20.04 2.06
C ILE A 48 -14.93 19.10 2.83
N THR A 49 -15.16 18.90 4.13
CA THR A 49 -14.42 17.94 4.96
C THR A 49 -14.64 16.52 4.44
N PHE A 50 -15.89 16.15 4.15
CA PHE A 50 -16.23 14.87 3.55
C PHE A 50 -15.47 14.66 2.23
N LEU A 51 -15.48 15.66 1.34
CA LEU A 51 -14.73 15.61 0.08
C LEU A 51 -13.22 15.49 0.30
N ALA A 52 -12.67 16.15 1.34
CA ALA A 52 -11.26 16.07 1.68
C ALA A 52 -10.87 14.68 2.19
N ASN A 53 -11.68 14.09 3.06
CA ASN A 53 -11.49 12.71 3.53
C ASN A 53 -11.65 11.71 2.38
N TYR A 54 -12.65 11.87 1.51
CA TYR A 54 -12.80 11.05 0.32
C TYR A 54 -11.57 11.11 -0.61
N CYS A 55 -10.99 12.30 -0.79
CA CYS A 55 -9.73 12.46 -1.52
C CYS A 55 -8.57 11.77 -0.79
N ASN A 56 -8.49 11.85 0.53
CA ASN A 56 -7.48 11.15 1.33
C ASN A 56 -7.60 9.63 1.18
N ASP A 57 -8.81 9.09 1.20
CA ASP A 57 -9.03 7.65 1.08
C ASP A 57 -8.69 7.17 -0.34
N THR A 58 -9.08 7.95 -1.35
CA THR A 58 -8.79 7.66 -2.76
C THR A 58 -7.29 7.71 -3.09
N PHE A 59 -6.59 8.73 -2.61
CA PHE A 59 -5.18 8.96 -2.95
C PHE A 59 -4.21 8.46 -1.88
N GLY A 60 -4.70 8.08 -0.70
CA GLY A 60 -3.89 7.71 0.46
C GLY A 60 -2.91 6.58 0.15
N ILE A 61 -3.34 5.60 -0.63
CA ILE A 61 -2.47 4.50 -1.08
C ILE A 61 -1.37 4.98 -2.03
N SER A 62 -1.71 5.87 -2.97
CA SER A 62 -0.74 6.46 -3.90
C SER A 62 0.28 7.31 -3.13
N VAL A 63 -0.18 8.05 -2.13
CA VAL A 63 0.67 8.84 -1.24
C VAL A 63 1.57 7.90 -0.43
N LEU A 64 1.04 6.85 0.19
CA LEU A 64 1.84 5.86 0.93
C LEU A 64 2.93 5.23 0.05
N ALA A 65 2.58 4.78 -1.16
CA ALA A 65 3.53 4.20 -2.10
C ALA A 65 4.59 5.20 -2.54
N ALA A 66 4.20 6.46 -2.83
CA ALA A 66 5.14 7.53 -3.14
C ALA A 66 6.06 7.82 -1.96
N PHE A 67 5.55 7.80 -0.73
CA PHE A 67 6.35 8.01 0.47
C PHE A 67 7.38 6.90 0.67
N PHE A 68 6.93 5.65 0.58
CA PHE A 68 7.79 4.47 0.73
C PHE A 68 8.89 4.45 -0.35
N SER A 69 8.52 4.69 -1.61
CA SER A 69 9.48 4.74 -2.71
C SER A 69 10.53 5.86 -2.51
N ASN A 70 10.10 7.08 -2.18
CA ASN A 70 11.03 8.18 -1.91
C ASN A 70 11.92 7.90 -0.69
N PHE A 71 11.40 7.24 0.34
CA PHE A 71 12.16 6.87 1.53
C PHE A 71 13.28 5.88 1.18
N VAL A 72 12.97 4.83 0.41
CA VAL A 72 13.95 3.83 -0.05
C VAL A 72 15.01 4.49 -0.93
N VAL A 73 14.62 5.29 -1.92
CA VAL A 73 15.56 5.96 -2.83
C VAL A 73 16.45 6.96 -2.08
N THR A 74 15.88 7.77 -1.19
CA THR A 74 16.69 8.75 -0.45
C THR A 74 17.65 8.06 0.52
N THR A 75 17.25 6.95 1.13
CA THR A 75 18.14 6.14 1.97
C THR A 75 19.31 5.60 1.15
N ALA A 76 19.06 5.12 -0.07
CA ALA A 76 20.10 4.68 -0.98
C ALA A 76 21.05 5.83 -1.39
N ASP A 77 20.51 7.01 -1.74
CA ASP A 77 21.32 8.16 -2.11
C ASP A 77 22.19 8.67 -0.96
N ILE A 78 21.64 8.73 0.27
CA ILE A 78 22.40 9.09 1.47
C ILE A 78 23.56 8.10 1.66
N HIS A 79 23.30 6.81 1.49
CA HIS A 79 24.34 5.80 1.56
C HIS A 79 25.43 6.02 0.49
N TYR A 80 25.05 6.31 -0.76
CA TYR A 80 26.02 6.62 -1.83
C TYR A 80 26.89 7.83 -1.49
N VAL A 81 26.27 8.91 -1.02
CA VAL A 81 26.97 10.12 -0.58
C VAL A 81 27.97 9.81 0.54
N LEU A 82 27.56 9.03 1.54
CA LEU A 82 28.41 8.67 2.68
C LEU A 82 29.59 7.78 2.26
N THR A 83 29.32 6.69 1.55
CA THR A 83 30.35 5.76 1.06
C THR A 83 31.36 6.48 0.17
N TYR A 84 30.88 7.39 -0.67
CA TYR A 84 31.74 8.20 -1.52
C TYR A 84 32.61 9.16 -0.71
N THR A 85 32.02 9.86 0.27
CA THR A 85 32.73 10.81 1.13
C THR A 85 33.86 10.10 1.87
N VAL A 86 33.58 8.95 2.49
CA VAL A 86 34.57 8.15 3.21
C VAL A 86 35.68 7.65 2.27
N ALA A 87 35.33 7.13 1.09
CA ALA A 87 36.31 6.68 0.10
C ALA A 87 37.21 7.83 -0.39
N ALA A 88 36.66 9.02 -0.58
CA ALA A 88 37.39 10.22 -0.98
C ALA A 88 38.37 10.71 0.11
N PHE A 89 38.01 10.59 1.39
CA PHE A 89 38.92 10.91 2.50
C PHE A 89 40.07 9.90 2.62
N LYS A 90 39.81 8.61 2.36
CA LYS A 90 40.80 7.53 2.55
C LYS A 90 41.90 7.53 1.50
N LYS A 91 41.57 7.81 0.24
CA LYS A 91 42.57 8.00 -0.82
C LYS A 91 43.00 9.46 -0.81
N ASN A 92 44.11 9.75 -0.14
CA ASN A 92 44.82 11.05 -0.19
C ASN A 92 45.40 11.36 -1.60
N GLN A 93 44.80 10.82 -2.67
CA GLN A 93 45.17 11.00 -4.07
C GLN A 93 44.46 12.24 -4.62
N ARG A 94 45.16 13.37 -4.58
CA ARG A 94 44.74 14.66 -5.16
C ARG A 94 44.48 14.63 -6.67
N HIS A 95 44.73 13.53 -7.40
CA HIS A 95 44.83 13.56 -8.86
C HIS A 95 44.02 12.53 -9.64
N SER A 96 43.03 11.86 -9.04
CA SER A 96 42.18 10.93 -9.78
C SER A 96 40.70 11.09 -9.41
N ASN A 97 39.98 11.78 -10.31
CA ASN A 97 38.57 11.56 -10.74
C ASN A 97 37.59 12.72 -10.49
N SER A 98 37.56 13.67 -11.43
CA SER A 98 36.45 14.62 -11.61
C SER A 98 35.09 13.92 -11.76
N ILE A 99 35.06 12.73 -12.40
CA ILE A 99 33.86 11.90 -12.63
C ILE A 99 33.19 11.51 -11.32
N ASN A 100 34.00 11.15 -10.33
CA ASN A 100 33.57 10.69 -9.02
C ASN A 100 32.88 11.83 -8.23
N GLY A 101 33.38 13.07 -8.36
CA GLY A 101 32.72 14.25 -7.79
C GLY A 101 31.36 14.59 -8.42
N TYR A 102 31.16 14.27 -9.70
CA TYR A 102 29.86 14.46 -10.37
C TYR A 102 28.78 13.53 -9.81
N TYR A 103 29.10 12.23 -9.63
CA TYR A 103 28.15 11.27 -9.05
C TYR A 103 27.72 11.69 -7.64
N PHE A 104 28.67 12.13 -6.82
CA PHE A 104 28.39 12.69 -5.50
C PHE A 104 27.39 13.86 -5.55
N MET A 105 27.60 14.81 -6.46
CA MET A 105 26.70 15.97 -6.61
C MET A 105 25.31 15.55 -7.12
N ILE A 106 25.22 14.56 -8.01
CA ILE A 106 23.94 14.03 -8.50
C ILE A 106 23.12 13.47 -7.33
N HIS A 107 23.71 12.62 -6.48
CA HIS A 107 22.99 12.06 -5.34
C HIS A 107 22.58 13.13 -4.33
N ILE A 108 23.40 14.16 -4.08
CA ILE A 108 22.99 15.29 -3.24
C ILE A 108 21.78 16.02 -3.85
N ILE A 109 21.81 16.28 -5.16
CA ILE A 109 20.68 16.94 -5.86
C ILE A 109 19.42 16.07 -5.75
N TRP A 110 19.53 14.74 -5.89
CA TRP A 110 18.41 13.83 -5.73
C TRP A 110 17.87 13.82 -4.30
N ILE A 111 18.72 13.77 -3.28
CA ILE A 111 18.31 13.88 -1.87
C ILE A 111 17.53 15.18 -1.62
N ILE A 112 18.04 16.32 -2.12
CA ILE A 112 17.37 17.61 -2.00
C ILE A 112 16.03 17.59 -2.77
N GLY A 113 16.02 17.01 -3.98
CA GLY A 113 14.82 16.83 -4.80
C GLY A 113 13.75 16.01 -4.09
N HIS A 114 14.11 14.89 -3.48
CA HIS A 114 13.21 14.04 -2.70
C HIS A 114 12.69 14.75 -1.45
N ALA A 115 13.53 15.51 -0.74
CA ALA A 115 13.09 16.31 0.40
C ALA A 115 12.09 17.41 0.00
N ILE A 116 12.33 18.09 -1.13
CA ILE A 116 11.39 19.07 -1.69
C ILE A 116 10.08 18.37 -2.10
N HIS A 117 10.18 17.21 -2.76
CA HIS A 117 9.02 16.42 -3.16
C HIS A 117 8.17 16.01 -1.95
N PHE A 118 8.78 15.53 -0.86
CA PHE A 118 8.09 15.26 0.41
C PHE A 118 7.39 16.50 0.97
N GLY A 119 8.08 17.64 1.03
CA GLY A 119 7.48 18.89 1.49
C GLY A 119 6.29 19.32 0.62
N CYS A 120 6.39 19.17 -0.69
CA CYS A 120 5.32 19.45 -1.65
C CYS A 120 4.14 18.49 -1.50
N MET A 121 4.38 17.23 -1.15
CA MET A 121 3.32 16.26 -0.87
C MET A 121 2.60 16.60 0.42
N ILE A 122 3.30 16.92 1.52
CA ILE A 122 2.72 17.17 2.85
C ILE A 122 1.97 18.50 2.93
N LYS A 123 2.57 19.58 2.41
CA LYS A 123 2.09 20.95 2.58
C LYS A 123 0.60 21.14 2.26
N PRO A 124 0.05 20.65 1.13
CA PRO A 124 -1.37 20.82 0.81
C PRO A 124 -2.32 20.20 1.84
N TRP A 125 -1.99 19.03 2.39
CA TRP A 125 -2.82 18.35 3.40
C TRP A 125 -2.80 19.13 4.71
N THR A 126 -1.62 19.54 5.16
CA THR A 126 -1.48 20.30 6.40
C THR A 126 -2.16 21.66 6.35
N GLU A 127 -2.05 22.37 5.21
CA GLU A 127 -2.74 23.65 5.02
C GLU A 127 -4.27 23.50 5.05
N ILE A 128 -4.80 22.40 4.51
CA ILE A 128 -6.25 22.15 4.53
C ILE A 128 -6.72 21.84 5.96
N ALA A 129 -6.00 21.00 6.71
CA ALA A 129 -6.32 20.72 8.11
C ALA A 129 -6.30 22.01 8.94
N LYS A 130 -5.27 22.85 8.76
CA LYS A 130 -5.16 24.15 9.43
C LYS A 130 -6.31 25.09 9.08
N LYS A 131 -6.72 25.14 7.80
CA LYS A 131 -7.85 25.97 7.36
C LYS A 131 -9.19 25.46 7.88
N ALA A 132 -9.42 24.15 7.93
CA ALA A 132 -10.60 23.55 8.53
C ALA A 132 -10.66 23.86 10.04
N LYS A 133 -9.55 23.70 10.74
CA LYS A 133 -9.43 24.04 12.17
C LYS A 133 -9.71 25.51 12.46
N LYS A 134 -9.26 26.42 11.57
CA LYS A 134 -9.59 27.85 11.69
C LYS A 134 -11.10 28.11 11.65
N THR A 135 -11.85 27.36 10.85
CA THR A 135 -13.33 27.46 10.81
C THR A 135 -13.92 27.15 12.20
N ALA A 136 -13.45 26.06 12.82
CA ALA A 136 -13.89 25.65 14.16
C ALA A 136 -13.60 26.74 15.20
N THR A 137 -12.40 27.33 15.17
CA THR A 137 -12.01 28.40 16.10
C THR A 137 -12.91 29.63 15.96
N ILE A 138 -13.18 30.11 14.73
CA ILE A 138 -14.04 31.29 14.53
C ILE A 138 -15.45 31.05 15.07
N ILE A 139 -16.04 29.87 14.80
CA ILE A 139 -17.38 29.54 15.30
C ILE A 139 -17.40 29.41 16.82
N HIS A 140 -16.34 28.84 17.39
CA HIS A 140 -16.17 28.77 18.84
C HIS A 140 -16.08 30.16 19.50
N ASP A 141 -15.37 31.10 18.86
CA ASP A 141 -15.27 32.48 19.35
C ASP A 141 -16.63 33.20 19.30
N ILE A 142 -17.41 33.01 18.24
CA ILE A 142 -18.78 33.53 18.13
C ILE A 142 -19.66 32.94 19.24
N TRP A 143 -19.60 31.62 19.44
CA TRP A 143 -20.34 30.95 20.51
C TRP A 143 -19.98 31.49 21.90
N ASN A 144 -18.69 31.58 22.20
CA ASN A 144 -18.20 32.06 23.49
C ASN A 144 -18.61 33.52 23.75
N LYS A 145 -18.64 34.35 22.70
CA LYS A 145 -19.13 35.73 22.79
C LYS A 145 -20.60 35.81 23.21
N TYR A 146 -21.47 34.96 22.66
CA TYR A 146 -22.88 34.93 23.08
C TYR A 146 -23.06 34.29 24.46
N ALA A 147 -22.33 33.20 24.76
CA ALA A 147 -22.43 32.51 26.05
C ALA A 147 -22.04 33.43 27.23
N THR A 148 -21.04 34.29 27.05
CA THR A 148 -20.60 35.25 28.08
C THR A 148 -21.57 36.42 28.31
N ALA A 149 -22.55 36.62 27.43
CA ALA A 149 -23.56 37.67 27.59
C ALA A 149 -24.70 37.30 28.58
N ASN A 150 -24.60 36.15 29.27
CA ASN A 150 -25.55 35.66 30.29
C ASN A 150 -26.99 35.39 29.80
N ASP A 151 -27.19 35.26 28.48
CA ASP A 151 -28.48 34.89 27.89
C ASP A 151 -28.32 33.61 27.05
N VAL A 152 -28.20 32.47 27.74
CA VAL A 152 -28.09 31.16 27.08
C VAL A 152 -29.50 30.73 26.63
N ASP A 153 -29.88 31.19 25.45
CA ASP A 153 -31.12 30.80 24.80
C ASP A 153 -30.97 29.49 23.99
N ALA A 154 -32.06 29.04 23.36
CA ALA A 154 -32.05 27.86 22.51
C ALA A 154 -31.09 27.98 21.31
N ASN A 155 -30.86 29.21 20.83
CA ASN A 155 -30.00 29.51 19.70
C ASN A 155 -28.52 29.36 20.06
N VAL A 156 -28.11 29.85 21.23
CA VAL A 156 -26.75 29.69 21.77
C VAL A 156 -26.42 28.22 22.01
N ASN A 157 -27.38 27.45 22.51
CA ASN A 157 -27.24 25.99 22.65
C ASN A 157 -27.08 25.29 21.29
N HIS A 158 -27.88 25.68 20.28
CA HIS A 158 -27.73 25.15 18.92
C HIS A 158 -26.35 25.47 18.33
N LEU A 159 -25.87 26.70 18.53
CA LEU A 159 -24.55 27.13 18.09
C LEU A 159 -23.42 26.36 18.81
N GLN A 160 -23.58 26.04 20.09
CA GLN A 160 -22.66 25.16 20.82
C GLN A 160 -22.54 23.80 20.14
N LEU A 161 -23.67 23.19 19.79
CA LEU A 161 -23.70 21.90 19.10
C LEU A 161 -23.01 21.98 17.74
N ILE A 162 -23.27 23.03 16.96
CA ILE A 162 -22.58 23.26 15.68
C ILE A 162 -21.06 23.38 15.90
N SER A 163 -20.62 24.16 16.90
CA SER A 163 -19.21 24.34 17.23
C SER A 163 -18.54 23.01 17.55
N LEU A 164 -19.17 22.19 18.41
CA LEU A 164 -18.68 20.87 18.79
C LEU A 164 -18.65 19.90 17.60
N GLN A 165 -19.67 19.92 16.75
CA GLN A 165 -19.71 19.09 15.53
C GLN A 165 -18.54 19.41 14.61
N ILE A 166 -18.30 20.70 14.31
CA ILE A 166 -17.21 21.14 13.44
C ILE A 166 -15.85 20.79 14.04
N LEU A 167 -15.69 20.94 15.35
CA LEU A 167 -14.46 20.56 16.05
C LEU A 167 -14.17 19.06 15.94
N ASN A 168 -15.21 18.23 15.99
CA ASN A 168 -15.10 16.77 15.92
C ASN A 168 -14.99 16.24 14.47
N THR A 169 -15.34 17.05 13.47
CA THR A 169 -15.22 16.70 12.04
C THR A 169 -13.93 17.25 11.43
N GLU A 170 -12.85 17.42 12.18
CA GLU A 170 -11.57 17.86 11.60
C GLU A 170 -11.08 16.80 10.57
N PRO A 171 -10.70 17.20 9.33
CA PRO A 171 -10.21 16.26 8.34
C PRO A 171 -8.88 15.66 8.81
N LYS A 172 -8.84 14.34 8.96
CA LYS A 172 -7.64 13.60 9.37
C LYS A 172 -6.97 13.01 8.15
N PHE A 173 -5.91 13.67 7.69
CA PHE A 173 -5.14 13.18 6.56
C PHE A 173 -4.11 12.16 7.04
N THR A 174 -4.20 10.96 6.49
CA THR A 174 -3.26 9.88 6.78
C THR A 174 -2.84 9.24 5.47
N ALA A 175 -1.60 8.76 5.42
CA ALA A 175 -1.14 7.90 4.34
C ALA A 175 -1.80 6.54 4.49
N TYR A 176 -3.06 6.42 4.03
CA TYR A 176 -3.84 5.19 4.08
C TYR A 176 -3.95 4.57 5.49
N GLY A 177 -4.13 5.42 6.51
CA GLY A 177 -4.22 5.00 7.92
C GLY A 177 -2.89 4.71 8.63
N PHE A 178 -1.74 4.73 7.92
CA PHE A 178 -0.45 4.38 8.53
C PHE A 178 0.12 5.49 9.41
N PHE A 179 0.23 6.71 8.88
CA PHE A 179 0.77 7.86 9.59
C PHE A 179 0.09 9.16 9.14
N PRO A 180 0.01 10.18 10.01
CA PRO A 180 -0.57 11.47 9.65
C PRO A 180 0.27 12.18 8.59
N LEU A 181 -0.41 12.81 7.62
CA LEU A 181 0.21 13.63 6.57
C LEU A 181 0.41 15.08 7.04
N ASP A 182 1.24 15.25 8.06
CA ASP A 182 1.58 16.55 8.63
C ASP A 182 3.10 16.79 8.72
N TRP A 183 3.50 17.97 9.19
CA TRP A 183 4.91 18.31 9.33
C TRP A 183 5.65 17.46 10.37
N THR A 184 4.96 16.76 11.28
CA THR A 184 5.61 15.87 12.24
C THR A 184 6.33 14.73 11.53
N LEU A 185 5.79 14.27 10.39
CA LEU A 185 6.43 13.30 9.52
C LEU A 185 7.75 13.83 8.94
N LEU A 186 7.78 15.08 8.48
CA LEU A 186 9.02 15.69 7.97
C LEU A 186 10.01 15.99 9.11
N HIS A 187 9.52 16.30 10.32
CA HIS A 187 10.38 16.44 11.49
C HIS A 187 11.01 15.11 11.90
N ALA A 188 10.24 14.01 11.91
CA ALA A 188 10.76 12.66 12.11
C ALA A 188 11.82 12.32 11.04
N TYR A 189 11.57 12.68 9.78
CA TYR A 189 12.53 12.52 8.69
C TYR A 189 13.81 13.35 8.86
N LYS A 190 13.66 14.61 9.28
CA LYS A 190 14.76 15.56 9.51
C LYS A 190 15.62 15.14 10.70
N GLU A 191 15.00 14.71 11.80
CA GLU A 191 15.71 14.25 13.00
C GLU A 191 16.47 12.95 12.74
N GLN A 192 16.03 12.12 11.80
CA GLN A 192 16.70 10.88 11.46
C GLN A 192 17.84 11.01 10.43
N ALA A 193 17.88 12.03 9.55
CA ALA A 193 18.77 11.96 8.37
C ALA A 193 19.66 13.17 7.99
N LEU A 194 19.25 14.45 8.07
CA LEU A 194 19.79 15.44 7.10
C LEU A 194 20.52 16.70 7.64
N LEU A 195 20.17 17.25 8.80
CA LEU A 195 20.53 18.67 9.11
C LEU A 195 21.96 18.89 9.64
N LYS A 196 22.65 17.86 10.15
CA LYS A 196 24.03 18.04 10.65
C LYS A 196 25.08 18.01 9.53
N MET A 197 24.74 17.47 8.36
CA MET A 197 25.73 17.16 7.31
C MET A 197 25.70 18.13 6.12
N VAL A 198 24.53 18.65 5.74
CA VAL A 198 24.35 19.41 4.48
C VAL A 198 24.74 20.90 4.59
N THR A 199 24.63 21.51 5.77
CA THR A 199 24.84 22.96 5.97
C THR A 199 26.30 23.41 5.90
N SER A 200 27.28 22.50 5.91
CA SER A 200 28.71 22.87 5.93
C SER A 200 29.38 22.93 4.55
N VAL A 201 28.76 22.42 3.48
CA VAL A 201 29.51 22.05 2.26
C VAL A 201 29.27 22.95 1.03
N LEU A 202 28.18 23.72 0.93
CA LEU A 202 27.75 24.22 -0.38
C LEU A 202 27.50 25.73 -0.47
N THR A 203 28.56 26.48 -0.83
CA THR A 203 28.47 27.77 -1.54
C THR A 203 29.75 28.00 -2.36
N ASP A 204 29.66 27.91 -3.71
CA ASP A 204 30.18 28.93 -4.66
C ASP A 204 30.30 28.51 -6.14
N LYS A 205 30.28 27.22 -6.51
CA LYS A 205 30.77 26.82 -7.87
C LYS A 205 29.72 26.47 -8.94
N PHE A 206 28.42 26.60 -8.67
CA PHE A 206 27.39 25.94 -9.49
C PHE A 206 26.74 26.75 -10.63
N ARG A 207 27.40 27.78 -11.17
CA ARG A 207 26.82 28.61 -12.25
C ARG A 207 27.23 28.25 -13.69
N LYS A 208 28.22 27.36 -13.90
CA LYS A 208 28.84 27.18 -15.24
C LYS A 208 28.59 25.85 -15.96
N ILE A 209 27.91 24.88 -15.33
CA ILE A 209 27.84 23.49 -15.84
C ILE A 209 26.52 23.18 -16.57
N SER A 210 25.48 24.00 -16.40
CA SER A 210 24.13 23.72 -16.92
C SER A 210 23.99 23.79 -18.45
N GLU A 211 24.90 24.45 -19.18
CA GLU A 211 24.74 24.68 -20.63
C GLU A 211 25.26 23.53 -21.51
N ILE A 212 26.10 22.63 -20.99
CA ILE A 212 26.78 21.60 -21.80
C ILE A 212 25.91 20.34 -21.97
N ILE A 213 25.00 20.07 -21.03
CA ILE A 213 24.29 18.79 -20.92
C ILE A 213 23.09 18.70 -21.88
N LEU A 214 22.54 19.83 -22.32
CA LEU A 214 21.34 19.87 -23.17
C LEU A 214 21.57 19.34 -24.60
N ASN A 215 22.82 19.36 -25.09
CA ASN A 215 23.15 19.01 -26.48
C ASN A 215 23.39 17.51 -26.71
N ILE A 216 23.64 16.72 -25.65
CA ILE A 216 24.02 15.30 -25.79
C ILE A 216 22.79 14.39 -25.84
N LEU A 217 21.65 14.82 -25.28
CA LEU A 217 20.46 13.98 -25.11
C LEU A 217 19.62 13.80 -26.38
N CYS A 218 19.86 14.58 -27.44
CA CYS A 218 19.11 14.47 -28.71
C CYS A 218 19.52 13.30 -29.62
N LEU A 219 20.57 12.53 -29.29
CA LEU A 219 21.21 11.61 -30.24
C LEU A 219 20.91 10.11 -30.06
N LEU A 220 20.29 9.66 -28.96
CA LEU A 220 20.46 8.25 -28.53
C LEU A 220 19.26 7.28 -28.61
N PHE A 221 18.07 7.64 -29.11
CA PHE A 221 16.92 6.70 -29.03
C PHE A 221 16.20 6.41 -30.35
N GLY A 222 16.42 5.19 -30.90
CA GLY A 222 15.65 4.60 -32.00
C GLY A 222 15.67 3.05 -32.07
N GLN A 223 14.49 2.42 -31.86
CA GLN A 223 13.97 1.07 -32.29
C GLN A 223 14.62 -0.27 -31.78
N LYS A 224 13.99 -1.49 -31.79
CA LYS A 224 12.60 -2.05 -31.59
C LYS A 224 12.66 -3.63 -31.58
N ASN A 225 11.79 -4.28 -30.77
CA ASN A 225 11.18 -5.66 -30.81
C ASN A 225 11.98 -6.99 -30.72
N VAL A 226 11.48 -7.96 -29.90
CA VAL A 226 11.32 -9.44 -30.16
C VAL A 226 10.31 -10.08 -29.18
N ASP A 227 9.41 -10.96 -29.65
CA ASP A 227 8.42 -11.74 -28.89
C ASP A 227 8.67 -13.27 -28.88
N SER A 228 8.28 -13.90 -27.74
CA SER A 228 7.77 -15.28 -27.51
C SER A 228 8.71 -16.51 -27.38
N PHE A 229 8.66 -17.18 -26.21
CA PHE A 229 8.92 -18.63 -26.02
C PHE A 229 8.36 -19.12 -24.66
N ILE A 230 7.69 -20.29 -24.60
CA ILE A 230 7.20 -20.94 -23.35
C ILE A 230 7.55 -22.44 -23.38
N PHE A 231 8.02 -23.01 -22.25
CA PHE A 231 8.46 -24.42 -22.09
C PHE A 231 7.48 -25.31 -21.28
N PRO A 232 7.54 -26.65 -21.40
CA PRO A 232 6.61 -27.60 -20.77
C PRO A 232 6.94 -28.03 -19.31
N ASN A 233 5.89 -28.30 -18.52
CA ASN A 233 5.90 -28.44 -17.04
C ASN A 233 6.60 -29.68 -16.42
N SER A 234 6.85 -30.77 -17.16
CA SER A 234 7.56 -31.95 -16.63
C SER A 234 9.06 -31.69 -16.43
N ILE A 235 9.62 -30.78 -17.23
CA ILE A 235 11.01 -30.31 -17.13
C ILE A 235 11.21 -29.50 -15.86
N ILE A 236 10.18 -28.75 -15.41
CA ILE A 236 10.25 -27.87 -14.24
C ILE A 236 10.48 -28.67 -12.93
N ILE A 237 9.85 -29.84 -12.78
CA ILE A 237 10.00 -30.64 -11.56
C ILE A 237 11.40 -31.26 -11.47
N VAL A 238 11.89 -31.84 -12.57
CA VAL A 238 13.25 -32.41 -12.64
C VAL A 238 14.31 -31.31 -12.50
N TYR A 239 14.06 -30.16 -13.13
CA TYR A 239 14.87 -28.95 -12.97
C TYR A 239 14.96 -28.55 -11.50
N ASN A 240 13.84 -28.41 -10.79
CA ASN A 240 13.82 -28.00 -9.38
C ASN A 240 14.60 -28.94 -8.43
N TRP A 241 14.65 -30.25 -8.71
CA TRP A 241 15.44 -31.21 -7.93
C TRP A 241 16.94 -31.16 -8.24
N ILE A 242 17.31 -31.17 -9.52
CA ILE A 242 18.71 -30.97 -9.97
C ILE A 242 19.25 -29.65 -9.44
N TYR A 243 18.38 -28.65 -9.39
CA TYR A 243 18.62 -27.31 -8.87
C TYR A 243 18.90 -27.26 -7.36
N ILE A 244 18.12 -27.96 -6.52
CA ILE A 244 18.39 -28.05 -5.07
C ILE A 244 19.74 -28.73 -4.81
N ILE A 245 20.04 -29.81 -5.56
CA ILE A 245 21.30 -30.55 -5.43
C ILE A 245 22.47 -29.68 -5.90
N GLY A 246 22.30 -28.93 -6.99
CA GLY A 246 23.30 -27.99 -7.51
C GLY A 246 23.60 -26.84 -6.52
N LEU A 247 22.57 -26.32 -5.85
CA LEU A 247 22.68 -25.31 -4.79
C LEU A 247 23.52 -25.80 -3.61
N PHE A 248 23.31 -27.04 -3.18
CA PHE A 248 24.05 -27.66 -2.08
C PHE A 248 25.55 -27.80 -2.42
N PHE A 249 25.86 -28.21 -3.65
CA PHE A 249 27.24 -28.30 -4.14
C PHE A 249 27.90 -26.93 -4.32
N LEU A 250 27.18 -25.95 -4.87
CA LEU A 250 27.66 -24.58 -5.04
C LEU A 250 27.97 -23.91 -3.70
N TYR A 251 27.22 -24.20 -2.65
CA TYR A 251 27.51 -23.74 -1.30
C TYR A 251 28.72 -24.42 -0.68
N ALA A 252 28.87 -25.74 -0.82
CA ALA A 252 30.06 -26.43 -0.34
C ALA A 252 31.32 -25.82 -0.98
N ILE A 253 31.24 -25.50 -2.27
CA ILE A 253 32.30 -24.80 -3.02
C ILE A 253 32.43 -23.34 -2.56
N ASN A 254 31.35 -22.59 -2.36
CA ASN A 254 31.42 -21.19 -1.90
C ASN A 254 31.96 -21.07 -0.48
N CYS A 255 31.54 -21.93 0.45
CA CYS A 255 32.09 -21.99 1.81
C CYS A 255 33.57 -22.38 1.80
N TYR A 256 33.94 -23.36 0.97
CA TYR A 256 35.35 -23.74 0.78
C TYR A 256 36.17 -22.59 0.18
N THR A 257 35.62 -21.87 -0.81
CA THR A 257 36.30 -20.79 -1.54
C THR A 257 36.37 -19.49 -0.73
N MET A 258 35.30 -19.11 -0.03
CA MET A 258 35.25 -17.96 0.87
C MET A 258 36.19 -18.14 2.06
N LYS A 259 36.31 -19.38 2.59
CA LYS A 259 37.25 -19.71 3.67
C LYS A 259 38.71 -19.71 3.20
N ASN A 260 39.01 -20.29 2.03
CA ASN A 260 40.40 -20.56 1.62
C ASN A 260 41.02 -19.54 0.64
N LYS A 261 40.24 -18.80 -0.16
CA LYS A 261 40.78 -17.90 -1.20
C LYS A 261 40.61 -16.42 -0.94
N LEU A 262 39.57 -15.99 -0.22
CA LEU A 262 39.23 -14.57 -0.08
C LEU A 262 39.63 -13.95 1.27
N GLY A 263 40.16 -14.73 2.21
CA GLY A 263 40.56 -14.22 3.54
C GLY A 263 39.39 -13.55 4.30
N LEU A 264 38.16 -14.02 4.05
CA LEU A 264 36.93 -13.40 4.57
C LEU A 264 36.66 -13.78 6.04
N GLU A 265 37.63 -13.50 6.92
CA GLU A 265 37.41 -13.47 8.36
C GLU A 265 36.44 -12.34 8.77
N GLY A 266 36.22 -11.34 7.89
CA GLY A 266 35.44 -10.14 8.17
C GLY A 266 33.91 -10.23 8.06
N TYR A 267 33.32 -11.31 7.52
CA TYR A 267 31.85 -11.46 7.55
C TYR A 267 31.42 -11.90 8.95
N SER A 268 30.52 -11.13 9.57
CA SER A 268 29.89 -11.55 10.82
C SER A 268 29.29 -12.95 10.65
N PHE A 269 29.40 -13.76 11.69
CA PHE A 269 28.79 -15.08 11.73
C PHE A 269 27.30 -15.02 11.40
N ILE A 270 26.64 -13.93 11.81
CA ILE A 270 25.24 -13.64 11.55
C ILE A 270 24.98 -13.43 10.06
N SER A 271 25.73 -12.56 9.35
CA SER A 271 25.54 -12.34 7.90
C SER A 271 25.68 -13.63 7.10
N ARG A 272 26.60 -14.52 7.52
CA ARG A 272 26.76 -15.85 6.92
C ARG A 272 25.52 -16.71 7.13
N ILE A 273 24.99 -16.77 8.35
CA ILE A 273 23.75 -17.51 8.64
C ILE A 273 22.60 -16.95 7.82
N THR A 274 22.39 -15.63 7.79
CA THR A 274 21.24 -15.05 7.10
C THR A 274 21.31 -15.26 5.59
N PHE A 275 22.51 -15.17 5.00
CA PHE A 275 22.74 -15.51 3.60
C PHE A 275 22.46 -17.00 3.31
N CYS A 276 22.88 -17.91 4.20
CA CYS A 276 22.56 -19.33 4.09
C CYS A 276 21.05 -19.56 4.16
N CYS A 277 20.37 -18.95 5.14
CA CYS A 277 18.94 -19.05 5.29
C CYS A 277 18.23 -18.59 4.02
N ASN A 278 18.59 -17.46 3.43
CA ASN A 278 17.95 -17.01 2.18
C ASN A 278 18.22 -17.96 1.00
N ILE A 279 19.45 -18.46 0.85
CA ILE A 279 19.80 -19.37 -0.26
C ILE A 279 19.09 -20.72 -0.16
N TYR A 280 18.83 -21.22 1.05
CA TYR A 280 18.28 -22.57 1.24
C TYR A 280 16.80 -22.59 1.56
N LEU A 281 16.36 -21.69 2.43
CA LEU A 281 14.99 -21.64 2.89
C LEU A 281 14.06 -21.24 1.75
N ILE A 282 14.45 -20.27 0.91
CA ILE A 282 13.62 -19.81 -0.21
C ILE A 282 13.38 -20.94 -1.23
N PRO A 283 14.40 -21.66 -1.75
CA PRO A 283 14.18 -22.81 -2.64
C PRO A 283 13.43 -23.97 -2.00
N LEU A 284 13.75 -24.33 -0.75
CA LEU A 284 13.07 -25.39 -0.03
C LEU A 284 11.57 -25.09 0.09
N LEU A 285 11.23 -23.86 0.47
CA LEU A 285 9.85 -23.43 0.59
C LEU A 285 9.16 -23.27 -0.77
N CYS A 286 9.87 -22.82 -1.81
CA CYS A 286 9.34 -22.86 -3.17
C CYS A 286 9.01 -24.29 -3.59
N CYS A 287 9.80 -25.28 -3.18
CA CYS A 287 9.50 -26.69 -3.43
C CYS A 287 8.29 -27.14 -2.62
N PHE A 288 8.15 -26.74 -1.35
CA PHE A 288 6.94 -27.02 -0.57
C PHE A 288 5.68 -26.41 -1.21
N ILE A 289 5.74 -25.17 -1.68
CA ILE A 289 4.64 -24.50 -2.37
C ILE A 289 4.30 -25.27 -3.67
N ASN A 290 5.31 -25.58 -4.49
CA ASN A 290 5.10 -26.35 -5.72
C ASN A 290 4.53 -27.76 -5.47
N ILE A 291 4.99 -28.45 -4.42
CA ILE A 291 4.45 -29.76 -4.02
C ILE A 291 3.01 -29.62 -3.54
N SER A 292 2.70 -28.59 -2.74
CA SER A 292 1.34 -28.30 -2.29
C SER A 292 0.40 -28.08 -3.47
N ILE A 293 0.80 -27.26 -4.43
CA ILE A 293 0.05 -27.01 -5.67
C ILE A 293 -0.10 -28.29 -6.48
N HIS A 294 0.97 -29.06 -6.65
CA HIS A 294 0.90 -30.30 -7.41
C HIS A 294 -0.08 -31.29 -6.78
N LYS A 295 -0.03 -31.43 -5.44
CA LYS A 295 -0.97 -32.26 -4.67
C LYS A 295 -2.41 -31.78 -4.84
N ASN A 296 -2.60 -30.46 -4.93
CA ASN A 296 -3.89 -29.81 -5.02
C ASN A 296 -4.36 -29.49 -6.45
N ARG A 297 -3.59 -29.84 -7.49
CA ARG A 297 -3.84 -29.39 -8.89
C ARG A 297 -5.24 -29.71 -9.41
N LYS A 298 -5.77 -30.89 -9.06
CA LYS A 298 -7.12 -31.31 -9.47
C LYS A 298 -8.19 -30.44 -8.81
N LYS A 299 -7.99 -30.11 -7.53
CA LYS A 299 -8.87 -29.20 -6.80
C LYS A 299 -8.79 -27.79 -7.38
N ILE A 300 -7.58 -27.25 -7.59
CA ILE A 300 -7.36 -25.93 -8.21
C ILE A 300 -8.05 -25.84 -9.59
N PHE A 301 -7.90 -26.87 -10.43
CA PHE A 301 -8.56 -26.90 -11.73
C PHE A 301 -10.09 -26.93 -11.60
N GLN A 302 -10.64 -27.74 -10.69
CA GLN A 302 -12.07 -27.76 -10.40
C GLN A 302 -12.57 -26.41 -9.86
N TYR A 303 -11.78 -25.72 -9.05
CA TYR A 303 -12.09 -24.37 -8.56
C TYR A 303 -12.13 -23.35 -9.68
N ASN A 304 -11.17 -23.38 -10.60
CA ASN A 304 -11.16 -22.46 -11.73
C ASN A 304 -12.39 -22.63 -12.64
N LEU A 305 -12.77 -23.88 -12.95
CA LEU A 305 -13.98 -24.17 -13.73
C LEU A 305 -15.24 -23.69 -13.01
N ARG A 306 -15.29 -23.88 -11.70
CA ARG A 306 -16.39 -23.44 -10.85
C ARG A 306 -16.50 -21.91 -10.78
N MET A 307 -15.38 -21.20 -10.64
CA MET A 307 -15.35 -19.73 -10.69
C MET A 307 -15.75 -19.18 -12.06
N GLU A 308 -15.37 -19.86 -13.14
CA GLU A 308 -15.82 -19.50 -14.49
C GLU A 308 -17.33 -19.68 -14.63
N LYS A 309 -17.87 -20.80 -14.12
CA LYS A 309 -19.32 -21.02 -14.06
C LYS A 309 -20.03 -19.92 -13.25
N LEU A 310 -19.54 -19.61 -12.04
CA LEU A 310 -20.08 -18.53 -11.21
C LEU A 310 -20.04 -17.19 -11.94
N THR A 311 -18.94 -16.88 -12.64
CA THR A 311 -18.84 -15.66 -13.46
C THR A 311 -19.91 -15.63 -14.55
N ASN A 312 -20.20 -16.77 -15.19
CA ASN A 312 -21.28 -16.87 -16.17
C ASN A 312 -22.66 -16.73 -15.50
N ASP A 313 -22.86 -17.28 -14.31
CA ASP A 313 -24.11 -17.17 -13.55
C ASP A 313 -24.39 -15.69 -13.18
N PHE A 314 -23.37 -14.91 -12.82
CA PHE A 314 -23.47 -13.45 -12.64
C PHE A 314 -23.83 -12.70 -13.94
N GLN A 315 -23.37 -13.16 -15.10
CA GLN A 315 -23.76 -12.57 -16.39
C GLN A 315 -25.21 -12.88 -16.74
N LEU A 316 -25.68 -14.09 -16.40
CA LEU A 316 -27.06 -14.52 -16.61
C LEU A 316 -28.06 -13.79 -15.70
N THR A 317 -27.65 -13.32 -14.52
CA THR A 317 -28.49 -12.53 -13.61
C THR A 317 -28.55 -11.04 -13.98
N GLU A 318 -27.98 -10.62 -15.11
CA GLU A 318 -27.86 -9.24 -15.57
C GLU A 318 -27.12 -8.29 -14.59
N ILE A 319 -26.46 -8.85 -13.56
CA ILE A 319 -25.67 -8.08 -12.61
C ILE A 319 -24.43 -7.56 -13.33
N LYS A 320 -24.39 -6.25 -13.58
CA LYS A 320 -23.27 -5.61 -14.28
C LYS A 320 -22.05 -5.53 -13.38
N VAL A 321 -21.22 -6.57 -13.40
CA VAL A 321 -19.87 -6.50 -12.86
C VAL A 321 -19.07 -5.53 -13.73
N LYS A 322 -18.87 -4.30 -13.25
CA LYS A 322 -17.91 -3.38 -13.86
C LYS A 322 -16.53 -3.93 -13.60
N LEU A 323 -16.03 -4.77 -14.52
CA LEU A 323 -14.60 -4.98 -14.66
C LEU A 323 -14.00 -3.64 -15.09
N THR A 324 -13.69 -2.78 -14.13
CA THR A 324 -12.73 -1.70 -14.35
C THR A 324 -11.49 -2.37 -14.94
N SER A 325 -11.02 -1.85 -16.08
CA SER A 325 -9.89 -2.44 -16.80
C SER A 325 -8.77 -2.64 -15.79
N ILE A 326 -8.57 -3.91 -15.45
CA ILE A 326 -7.63 -4.41 -14.48
C ILE A 326 -6.31 -3.68 -14.79
N LYS A 327 -5.85 -2.76 -13.91
CA LYS A 327 -4.54 -2.08 -14.07
C LYS A 327 -3.36 -3.04 -13.80
N ILE A 328 -3.70 -4.25 -13.35
CA ILE A 328 -2.82 -5.35 -12.97
C ILE A 328 -1.91 -5.79 -14.13
N PRO A 329 -2.31 -5.90 -15.42
CA PRO A 329 -1.42 -6.24 -16.53
C PRO A 329 -0.36 -5.17 -16.76
N LEU A 330 -0.65 -3.90 -16.42
CA LEU A 330 0.32 -2.81 -16.56
C LEU A 330 1.35 -2.84 -15.43
N VAL A 331 0.92 -3.12 -14.21
CA VAL A 331 1.82 -3.35 -13.06
C VAL A 331 2.67 -4.60 -13.30
N LEU A 332 2.07 -5.66 -13.85
CA LEU A 332 2.75 -6.90 -14.22
C LEU A 332 3.76 -6.72 -15.34
N LEU A 333 3.37 -6.01 -16.39
CA LEU A 333 4.25 -5.74 -17.52
C LEU A 333 5.40 -4.84 -17.06
N ALA A 334 5.12 -3.79 -16.27
CA ALA A 334 6.15 -2.92 -15.73
C ALA A 334 7.13 -3.69 -14.81
N GLN A 335 6.62 -4.58 -13.96
CA GLN A 335 7.44 -5.38 -13.05
C GLN A 335 8.28 -6.42 -13.81
N CYS A 336 7.68 -7.18 -14.72
CA CYS A 336 8.40 -8.13 -15.57
C CYS A 336 9.47 -7.40 -16.41
N CYS A 337 9.16 -6.22 -16.95
CA CYS A 337 10.14 -5.39 -17.65
C CYS A 337 11.25 -4.91 -16.72
N LEU A 338 10.96 -4.49 -15.48
CA LEU A 338 11.97 -4.09 -14.49
C LEU A 338 12.88 -5.26 -14.10
N SER A 339 12.31 -6.44 -13.85
CA SER A 339 13.05 -7.66 -13.53
C SER A 339 13.95 -8.11 -14.69
N LEU A 340 13.46 -8.03 -15.93
CA LEU A 340 14.24 -8.30 -17.14
C LEU A 340 15.34 -7.25 -17.37
N LEU A 341 15.03 -5.96 -17.22
CA LEU A 341 16.01 -4.87 -17.37
C LEU A 341 17.12 -4.98 -16.31
N TYR A 342 16.78 -5.34 -15.08
CA TYR A 342 17.75 -5.54 -14.01
C TYR A 342 18.61 -6.79 -14.25
N PHE A 343 17.98 -7.90 -14.65
CA PHE A 343 18.71 -9.11 -15.06
C PHE A 343 19.69 -8.81 -16.19
N MET A 344 19.26 -8.04 -17.19
CA MET A 344 20.10 -7.66 -18.33
C MET A 344 21.22 -6.68 -17.96
N TRP A 345 20.95 -5.72 -17.07
CA TRP A 345 21.98 -4.85 -16.51
C TRP A 345 23.06 -5.67 -15.81
N ASP A 346 22.68 -6.59 -14.92
CA ASP A 346 23.67 -7.29 -14.12
C ASP A 346 24.45 -8.34 -14.93
N LEU A 347 23.79 -8.98 -15.91
CA LEU A 347 24.47 -9.82 -16.90
C LEU A 347 25.55 -9.05 -17.66
N SER A 348 25.31 -7.75 -17.94
CA SER A 348 26.28 -6.90 -18.63
C SER A 348 27.49 -6.52 -17.77
N GLN A 349 27.34 -6.49 -16.44
CA GLN A 349 28.40 -6.11 -15.50
C GLN A 349 29.26 -7.29 -15.05
N HIS A 350 28.71 -8.50 -15.04
CA HIS A 350 29.35 -9.67 -14.46
C HIS A 350 29.51 -10.81 -15.48
N ALA A 351 30.51 -10.72 -16.36
CA ALA A 351 30.81 -11.67 -17.43
C ALA A 351 31.29 -13.09 -16.97
N ASN A 352 31.22 -13.40 -15.68
CA ASN A 352 31.63 -14.71 -15.16
C ASN A 352 30.46 -15.70 -15.13
N ASN A 353 30.63 -16.87 -15.73
CA ASN A 353 29.63 -17.96 -15.78
C ASN A 353 29.00 -18.32 -14.41
N PHE A 354 29.72 -18.06 -13.30
CA PHE A 354 29.24 -18.31 -11.95
C PHE A 354 28.14 -17.33 -11.48
N SER A 355 28.15 -16.06 -11.96
CA SER A 355 27.09 -15.10 -11.65
C SER A 355 25.78 -15.52 -12.32
N ILE A 356 25.85 -15.99 -13.56
CA ILE A 356 24.68 -16.43 -14.35
C ILE A 356 23.97 -17.60 -13.65
N ILE A 357 24.72 -18.60 -13.20
CA ILE A 357 24.15 -19.76 -12.48
C ILE A 357 23.54 -19.31 -11.16
N PHE A 358 24.23 -18.48 -10.38
CA PHE A 358 23.70 -17.90 -9.13
C PHE A 358 22.41 -17.10 -9.37
N TRP A 359 22.31 -16.40 -10.49
CA TRP A 359 21.14 -15.60 -10.85
C TRP A 359 19.96 -16.43 -11.31
N LEU A 360 20.17 -17.44 -12.17
CA LEU A 360 19.12 -18.40 -12.50
C LEU A 360 18.59 -19.07 -11.23
N ILE A 361 19.48 -19.26 -10.25
CA ILE A 361 19.16 -19.72 -8.91
C ILE A 361 18.37 -18.70 -8.10
N ALA A 362 18.80 -17.46 -7.92
CA ALA A 362 18.00 -16.52 -7.12
C ALA A 362 16.66 -16.12 -7.80
N TYR A 363 16.65 -16.02 -9.13
CA TYR A 363 15.57 -15.42 -9.92
C TYR A 363 14.37 -16.36 -10.14
N VAL A 364 14.60 -17.64 -10.44
CA VAL A 364 13.50 -18.58 -10.74
C VAL A 364 12.58 -18.80 -9.54
N PRO A 365 13.07 -19.05 -8.31
CA PRO A 365 12.24 -19.13 -7.12
C PRO A 365 11.51 -17.81 -6.86
N GLY A 366 12.19 -16.67 -7.03
CA GLY A 366 11.61 -15.37 -6.76
C GLY A 366 10.48 -14.98 -7.70
N SER A 367 10.67 -15.20 -8.99
CA SER A 367 9.61 -15.04 -9.98
C SER A 367 8.44 -16.00 -9.75
N THR A 368 8.72 -17.23 -9.30
CA THR A 368 7.66 -18.20 -8.95
C THR A 368 6.84 -17.72 -7.74
N ILE A 369 7.50 -17.26 -6.67
CA ILE A 369 6.85 -16.64 -5.50
C ILE A 369 5.97 -15.46 -5.92
N PHE A 370 6.49 -14.57 -6.76
CA PHE A 370 5.75 -13.42 -7.23
C PHE A 370 4.52 -13.81 -8.06
N ASN A 371 4.66 -14.78 -8.97
CA ASN A 371 3.55 -15.30 -9.74
C ASN A 371 2.45 -15.89 -8.84
N TYR A 372 2.81 -16.45 -7.67
CA TYR A 372 1.83 -16.90 -6.69
C TYR A 372 1.03 -15.75 -6.08
N PHE A 373 1.72 -14.75 -5.52
CA PHE A 373 1.05 -13.56 -4.99
C PHE A 373 0.10 -12.94 -6.00
N LEU A 374 0.54 -12.87 -7.25
CA LEU A 374 -0.28 -12.36 -8.31
C LEU A 374 -1.52 -13.21 -8.57
N SER A 375 -1.34 -14.53 -8.75
CA SER A 375 -2.45 -15.43 -9.07
C SER A 375 -3.54 -15.37 -8.00
N GLU A 376 -3.11 -15.31 -6.75
CA GLU A 376 -3.98 -15.22 -5.59
C GLU A 376 -4.65 -13.85 -5.48
N TYR A 377 -3.89 -12.76 -5.68
CA TYR A 377 -4.46 -11.42 -5.75
C TYR A 377 -5.53 -11.29 -6.84
N ILE A 378 -5.29 -11.84 -8.04
CA ILE A 378 -6.28 -11.83 -9.13
C ILE A 378 -7.53 -12.61 -8.74
N PHE A 379 -7.38 -13.75 -8.07
CA PHE A 379 -8.51 -14.53 -7.57
C PHE A 379 -9.34 -13.73 -6.56
N LEU A 380 -8.68 -13.19 -5.53
CA LEU A 380 -9.34 -12.40 -4.48
C LEU A 380 -10.00 -11.13 -5.04
N GLU A 381 -9.38 -10.47 -6.01
CA GLU A 381 -9.95 -9.31 -6.68
C GLU A 381 -11.22 -9.66 -7.47
N LYS A 382 -11.27 -10.82 -8.14
CA LYS A 382 -12.51 -11.28 -8.79
C LYS A 382 -13.62 -11.51 -7.77
N CYS A 383 -13.32 -12.18 -6.66
CA CYS A 383 -14.28 -12.38 -5.57
C CYS A 383 -14.75 -11.03 -5.01
N ARG A 384 -13.83 -10.06 -4.85
CA ARG A 384 -14.16 -8.72 -4.36
C ARG A 384 -15.15 -8.03 -5.28
N LEU A 385 -14.89 -8.03 -6.58
CA LEU A 385 -15.78 -7.43 -7.59
C LEU A 385 -17.16 -8.10 -7.61
N GLN A 386 -17.23 -9.42 -7.47
CA GLN A 386 -18.49 -10.16 -7.39
C GLN A 386 -19.31 -9.78 -6.14
N LEU A 387 -18.67 -9.74 -4.97
CA LEU A 387 -19.34 -9.34 -3.73
C LEU A 387 -19.77 -7.87 -3.76
N THR A 388 -18.96 -6.98 -4.33
CA THR A 388 -19.36 -5.58 -4.53
C THR A 388 -20.59 -5.48 -5.43
N ALA A 389 -20.65 -6.25 -6.53
CA ALA A 389 -21.80 -6.23 -7.41
C ALA A 389 -23.08 -6.76 -6.74
N ILE A 390 -22.96 -7.76 -5.86
CA ILE A 390 -24.08 -8.22 -5.02
C ILE A 390 -24.53 -7.08 -4.08
N ASN A 391 -23.60 -6.43 -3.38
CA ASN A 391 -23.92 -5.32 -2.46
C ASN A 391 -24.57 -4.15 -3.18
N ASP A 392 -24.06 -3.75 -4.35
CA ASP A 392 -24.65 -2.68 -5.15
C ASP A 392 -26.09 -3.03 -5.54
N THR A 393 -26.35 -4.28 -5.93
CA THR A 393 -27.69 -4.77 -6.27
C THR A 393 -28.62 -4.79 -5.04
N LEU A 394 -28.12 -5.21 -3.88
CA LEU A 394 -28.85 -5.20 -2.61
C LEU A 394 -29.17 -3.76 -2.14
N GLU A 395 -28.23 -2.83 -2.30
CA GLU A 395 -28.44 -1.41 -2.00
C GLU A 395 -29.48 -0.78 -2.93
N GLU A 396 -29.51 -1.16 -4.22
CA GLU A 396 -30.54 -0.69 -5.14
C GLU A 396 -31.95 -1.03 -4.64
N PHE A 397 -32.17 -2.19 -4.02
CA PHE A 397 -33.44 -2.52 -3.37
C PHE A 397 -33.77 -1.60 -2.19
N LEU A 398 -32.80 -1.26 -1.33
CA LEU A 398 -33.02 -0.34 -0.20
C LEU A 398 -33.50 1.04 -0.65
N PHE A 399 -33.00 1.53 -1.79
CA PHE A 399 -33.37 2.86 -2.27
C PHE A 399 -34.75 2.93 -2.92
N VAL A 400 -35.34 1.80 -3.34
CA VAL A 400 -36.67 1.78 -3.96
C VAL A 400 -37.75 2.31 -3.00
N ASP A 401 -37.65 1.98 -1.71
CA ASP A 401 -38.66 2.36 -0.71
C ASP A 401 -38.42 3.71 -0.02
N ALA A 402 -37.19 4.23 -0.01
CA ALA A 402 -36.83 5.42 0.75
C ALA A 402 -37.11 6.77 0.05
N ALA A 403 -37.65 6.80 -1.18
CA ALA A 403 -37.59 7.99 -2.03
C ALA A 403 -38.93 8.69 -2.32
N GLU A 404 -38.96 9.99 -2.02
CA GLU A 404 -39.97 10.95 -2.46
C GLU A 404 -40.11 11.07 -4.01
N PRO A 405 -41.30 11.46 -4.52
CA PRO A 405 -41.75 11.27 -5.91
C PRO A 405 -41.08 12.10 -7.03
N LYS A 406 -39.86 12.63 -6.87
CA LYS A 406 -39.27 13.58 -7.85
C LYS A 406 -38.25 13.01 -8.86
N CYS A 407 -37.71 11.80 -8.67
CA CYS A 407 -36.76 11.17 -9.62
C CYS A 407 -37.39 10.11 -10.56
N VAL A 408 -38.64 10.32 -10.96
CA VAL A 408 -39.54 9.28 -11.51
C VAL A 408 -39.23 8.83 -12.95
N ASN A 409 -38.60 9.62 -13.81
CA ASN A 409 -38.59 9.32 -15.25
C ASN A 409 -37.50 8.35 -15.72
N LYS A 410 -36.31 8.32 -15.10
CA LYS A 410 -35.30 7.28 -15.39
C LYS A 410 -35.59 5.97 -14.64
N ARG A 411 -36.32 6.11 -13.53
CA ARG A 411 -36.73 5.03 -12.63
C ARG A 411 -37.91 4.23 -13.16
N LYS A 412 -38.87 4.87 -13.86
CA LYS A 412 -40.04 4.21 -14.46
C LYS A 412 -39.72 3.09 -15.44
N THR A 413 -38.54 3.09 -16.06
CA THR A 413 -38.15 2.01 -16.98
C THR A 413 -37.70 0.76 -16.21
N THR A 414 -36.90 0.96 -15.14
CA THR A 414 -36.48 -0.11 -14.22
C THR A 414 -37.64 -0.58 -13.36
N LEU A 415 -38.47 0.34 -12.85
CA LEU A 415 -39.69 0.03 -12.09
C LEU A 415 -40.75 -0.68 -12.94
N LYS A 416 -40.90 -0.38 -14.24
CA LYS A 416 -41.80 -1.15 -15.12
C LYS A 416 -41.25 -2.53 -15.49
N GLN A 417 -39.94 -2.75 -15.36
CA GLN A 417 -39.33 -4.07 -15.47
C GLN A 417 -39.49 -4.86 -14.14
N LEU A 418 -39.34 -4.19 -12.99
CA LEU A 418 -39.57 -4.75 -11.65
C LEU A 418 -41.05 -4.98 -11.32
N GLU A 419 -41.98 -4.09 -11.71
CA GLU A 419 -43.44 -4.27 -11.60
C GLU A 419 -43.97 -5.38 -12.53
N LYS A 420 -43.16 -5.84 -13.49
CA LYS A 420 -43.45 -7.05 -14.28
C LYS A 420 -42.97 -8.32 -13.56
N ILE A 421 -42.19 -8.16 -12.49
CA ILE A 421 -41.57 -9.20 -11.64
C ILE A 421 -42.26 -9.29 -10.26
N THR A 422 -43.18 -8.38 -9.90
CA THR A 422 -44.01 -8.40 -8.67
C THR A 422 -45.12 -9.47 -8.63
N GLN A 423 -44.91 -10.60 -9.29
CA GLN A 423 -45.52 -11.89 -8.94
C GLN A 423 -44.48 -12.70 -8.13
N PRO A 424 -44.66 -13.98 -7.74
CA PRO A 424 -43.81 -14.74 -6.78
C PRO A 424 -42.28 -14.81 -7.03
N SER A 425 -41.77 -14.07 -8.01
CA SER A 425 -40.39 -13.99 -8.48
C SER A 425 -39.45 -13.10 -7.67
N GLU A 426 -39.91 -12.22 -6.77
CA GLU A 426 -39.00 -11.37 -5.96
C GLU A 426 -38.23 -12.17 -4.88
N CYS A 427 -38.88 -13.13 -4.18
CA CYS A 427 -38.17 -14.14 -3.37
C CYS A 427 -37.09 -14.83 -4.22
N SER A 428 -37.43 -15.24 -5.45
CA SER A 428 -36.51 -16.01 -6.30
C SER A 428 -35.25 -15.25 -6.73
N LEU A 429 -35.25 -13.92 -6.76
CA LEU A 429 -34.06 -13.12 -7.08
C LEU A 429 -33.22 -12.88 -5.83
N PHE A 430 -33.88 -12.60 -4.70
CA PHE A 430 -33.23 -12.47 -3.41
C PHE A 430 -32.51 -13.78 -3.04
N ASP A 431 -33.21 -14.92 -3.14
CA ASP A 431 -32.66 -16.26 -2.96
C ASP A 431 -31.44 -16.50 -3.86
N LYS A 432 -31.53 -16.14 -5.15
CA LYS A 432 -30.40 -16.25 -6.08
C LYS A 432 -29.22 -15.37 -5.67
N LEU A 433 -29.44 -14.16 -5.17
CA LEU A 433 -28.37 -13.28 -4.70
C LEU A 433 -27.70 -13.87 -3.45
N PHE A 434 -28.47 -14.49 -2.56
CA PHE A 434 -27.95 -15.20 -1.39
C PHE A 434 -27.18 -16.45 -1.76
N ASP A 435 -27.69 -17.24 -2.69
CA ASP A 435 -27.01 -18.42 -3.24
C ASP A 435 -25.67 -18.00 -3.85
N LEU A 436 -25.65 -16.95 -4.67
CA LEU A 436 -24.42 -16.42 -5.27
C LEU A 436 -23.45 -15.90 -4.20
N TYR A 437 -23.95 -15.17 -3.19
CA TYR A 437 -23.11 -14.67 -2.09
C TYR A 437 -22.47 -15.84 -1.32
N SER A 438 -23.29 -16.82 -0.92
CA SER A 438 -22.84 -18.00 -0.20
C SER A 438 -21.82 -18.79 -1.01
N GLU A 439 -22.05 -18.93 -2.33
CA GLU A 439 -21.10 -19.59 -3.22
C GLU A 439 -19.77 -18.84 -3.28
N VAL A 440 -19.79 -17.50 -3.40
CA VAL A 440 -18.57 -16.68 -3.37
C VAL A 440 -17.83 -16.81 -2.04
N CYS A 441 -18.51 -16.72 -0.90
CA CYS A 441 -17.89 -16.89 0.41
C CYS A 441 -17.25 -18.27 0.58
N LYS A 442 -17.96 -19.32 0.13
CA LYS A 442 -17.43 -20.68 0.12
C LYS A 442 -16.20 -20.81 -0.76
N TYR A 443 -16.14 -20.13 -1.91
CA TYR A 443 -14.93 -20.09 -2.74
C TYR A 443 -13.76 -19.43 -2.03
N ILE A 444 -14.01 -18.31 -1.35
CA ILE A 444 -12.97 -17.61 -0.59
C ILE A 444 -12.46 -18.50 0.55
N GLU A 445 -13.35 -19.18 1.28
CA GLU A 445 -12.97 -20.10 2.36
C GLU A 445 -12.19 -21.32 1.85
N ASP A 446 -12.69 -21.97 0.80
CA ASP A 446 -12.03 -23.10 0.16
C ASP A 446 -10.64 -22.71 -0.36
N ASN A 447 -10.51 -21.53 -0.95
CA ASN A 447 -9.25 -20.98 -1.41
C ASN A 447 -8.32 -20.68 -0.21
N ASN A 448 -8.84 -20.09 0.85
CA ASN A 448 -8.09 -19.84 2.09
C ASN A 448 -7.57 -21.16 2.70
N ASN A 449 -8.38 -22.22 2.71
CA ASN A 449 -7.97 -23.54 3.19
C ASN A 449 -6.91 -24.19 2.30
N LEU A 450 -6.95 -23.91 1.00
CA LEU A 450 -6.00 -24.44 0.01
C LEU A 450 -4.64 -23.73 0.09
N TRP A 451 -4.66 -22.41 0.23
CA TRP A 451 -3.49 -21.54 0.11
C TRP A 451 -3.00 -20.96 1.43
N GLY A 452 -3.74 -21.13 2.53
CA GLY A 452 -3.39 -20.56 3.83
C GLY A 452 -1.99 -20.97 4.31
N TYR A 453 -1.58 -22.21 4.06
CA TYR A 453 -0.20 -22.66 4.34
C TYR A 453 0.83 -22.01 3.42
N ALA A 454 0.50 -21.83 2.13
CA ALA A 454 1.39 -21.14 1.21
C ALA A 454 1.58 -19.69 1.66
N PHE A 455 0.51 -18.98 2.02
CA PHE A 455 0.57 -17.64 2.60
C PHE A 455 1.40 -17.58 3.88
N LEU A 456 1.23 -18.52 4.80
CA LEU A 456 2.01 -18.60 6.04
C LEU A 456 3.51 -18.65 5.74
N PHE A 457 3.93 -19.60 4.89
CA PHE A 457 5.34 -19.72 4.52
C PHE A 457 5.84 -18.49 3.75
N LEU A 458 5.01 -17.94 2.89
CA LEU A 458 5.35 -16.80 2.05
C LEU A 458 5.57 -15.53 2.86
N ILE A 459 4.70 -15.26 3.84
CA ILE A 459 4.86 -14.16 4.80
C ILE A 459 6.10 -14.40 5.68
N GLY A 460 6.34 -15.63 6.13
CA GLY A 460 7.56 -15.99 6.87
C GLY A 460 8.85 -15.78 6.07
N ILE A 461 8.88 -16.15 4.79
CA ILE A 461 10.01 -15.91 3.88
C ILE A 461 10.25 -14.42 3.71
N ASN A 462 9.18 -13.68 3.44
CA ASN A 462 9.24 -12.23 3.32
C ASN A 462 9.85 -11.59 4.57
N PHE A 463 9.35 -12.00 5.73
CA PHE A 463 9.84 -11.55 7.00
C PHE A 463 11.35 -11.77 7.16
N ALA A 464 11.81 -13.00 6.92
CA ALA A 464 13.22 -13.37 7.03
C ALA A 464 14.10 -12.65 6.00
N THR A 465 13.59 -12.50 4.77
CA THR A 465 14.31 -11.84 3.67
C THR A 465 14.49 -10.36 3.98
N TRP A 466 13.44 -9.66 4.43
CA TRP A 466 13.53 -8.24 4.76
C TRP A 466 14.45 -8.01 5.97
N LEU A 467 14.33 -8.84 7.01
CA LEU A 467 15.22 -8.75 8.17
C LEU A 467 16.69 -8.95 7.76
N SER A 468 16.95 -9.90 6.86
CA SER A 468 18.29 -10.12 6.31
C SER A 468 18.80 -8.95 5.50
N THR A 469 17.96 -8.40 4.63
CA THR A 469 18.30 -7.26 3.77
C THR A 469 18.62 -6.05 4.63
N LEU A 470 17.76 -5.71 5.59
CA LEU A 470 17.97 -4.59 6.52
C LEU A 470 19.27 -4.76 7.32
N TYR A 471 19.53 -5.97 7.84
CA TYR A 471 20.77 -6.27 8.53
C TYR A 471 21.99 -6.10 7.62
N ASN A 472 21.95 -6.63 6.40
CA ASN A 472 23.07 -6.53 5.46
C ASN A 472 23.35 -5.07 5.06
N ILE A 473 22.31 -4.29 4.74
CA ILE A 473 22.44 -2.86 4.42
C ILE A 473 23.17 -2.13 5.55
N ILE A 474 22.82 -2.44 6.81
CA ILE A 474 23.39 -1.74 7.96
C ILE A 474 24.79 -2.24 8.29
N MET A 475 25.09 -3.52 8.12
CA MET A 475 26.46 -4.01 8.21
C MET A 475 27.36 -3.38 7.15
N ASP A 476 26.84 -3.18 5.93
CA ASP A 476 27.58 -2.47 4.88
C ASP A 476 27.82 -1.00 5.28
N VAL A 477 26.81 -0.32 5.84
CA VAL A 477 26.97 1.03 6.42
C VAL A 477 28.01 1.03 7.55
N LEU A 478 27.94 0.08 8.48
CA LEU A 478 28.88 -0.01 9.60
C LEU A 478 30.30 -0.31 9.14
N PHE A 479 30.49 -1.16 8.13
CA PHE A 479 31.81 -1.41 7.55
C PHE A 479 32.36 -0.19 6.83
N VAL A 480 31.53 0.57 6.13
CA VAL A 480 31.91 1.88 5.58
C VAL A 480 32.36 2.82 6.70
N VAL A 481 31.59 2.93 7.79
CA VAL A 481 31.94 3.77 8.96
C VAL A 481 33.23 3.31 9.65
N GLN A 482 33.47 2.01 9.74
CA GLN A 482 34.68 1.41 10.33
C GLN A 482 35.87 1.36 9.36
N GLU A 483 35.76 1.96 8.18
CA GLU A 483 36.77 1.95 7.12
C GLU A 483 37.22 0.55 6.68
N LYS A 484 36.40 -0.48 6.90
CA LYS A 484 36.69 -1.84 6.42
C LYS A 484 36.38 -1.93 4.92
N PRO A 485 37.17 -2.67 4.13
CA PRO A 485 36.89 -2.84 2.71
C PRO A 485 35.53 -3.53 2.53
N THR A 486 34.58 -2.82 1.94
CA THR A 486 33.31 -3.39 1.51
C THR A 486 33.50 -4.00 0.13
N MET A 487 33.19 -5.29 -0.02
CA MET A 487 32.99 -5.83 -1.36
C MET A 487 31.74 -5.17 -1.92
N THR A 488 31.85 -4.50 -3.07
CA THR A 488 30.71 -4.07 -3.90
C THR A 488 29.86 -5.30 -4.20
N ARG A 489 28.80 -5.49 -3.43
CA ARG A 489 28.13 -6.79 -3.30
C ARG A 489 26.85 -6.83 -4.14
N THR A 490 26.49 -8.05 -4.53
CA THR A 490 25.18 -8.54 -5.00
C THR A 490 23.97 -8.24 -4.09
N VAL A 491 24.11 -7.31 -3.14
CA VAL A 491 23.11 -6.89 -2.15
C VAL A 491 21.95 -6.14 -2.82
N TYR A 492 22.22 -5.29 -3.81
CA TYR A 492 21.21 -4.51 -4.53
C TYR A 492 20.11 -5.35 -5.20
N ALA A 493 20.46 -6.56 -5.62
CA ALA A 493 19.55 -7.50 -6.24
C ALA A 493 18.53 -8.04 -5.23
N LEU A 494 19.02 -8.49 -4.08
CA LEU A 494 18.20 -9.08 -3.02
C LEU A 494 17.26 -8.03 -2.41
N ASP A 495 17.70 -6.77 -2.34
CA ASP A 495 16.93 -5.66 -1.79
C ASP A 495 15.75 -5.25 -2.70
N LEU A 496 15.97 -5.32 -4.02
CA LEU A 496 14.90 -5.10 -4.99
C LEU A 496 13.85 -6.22 -4.89
N TRP A 497 14.28 -7.48 -4.80
CA TRP A 497 13.37 -8.63 -4.62
C TRP A 497 12.58 -8.58 -3.32
N ALA A 498 13.22 -8.22 -2.21
CA ALA A 498 12.55 -7.98 -0.94
C ALA A 498 11.40 -6.96 -1.10
N SER A 499 11.66 -5.87 -1.82
CA SER A 499 10.66 -4.83 -2.11
C SER A 499 9.51 -5.35 -2.99
N VAL A 500 9.81 -6.16 -4.01
CA VAL A 500 8.78 -6.80 -4.86
C VAL A 500 7.84 -7.67 -4.02
N TYR A 501 8.40 -8.49 -3.14
CA TYR A 501 7.59 -9.36 -2.30
C TYR A 501 6.81 -8.57 -1.25
N ALA A 502 7.34 -7.45 -0.74
CA ALA A 502 6.62 -6.51 0.13
C ALA A 502 5.37 -5.94 -0.53
N ILE A 503 5.48 -5.53 -1.79
CA ILE A 503 4.34 -5.08 -2.57
C ILE A 503 3.33 -6.22 -2.74
N GLY A 504 3.79 -7.44 -3.02
CA GLY A 504 2.94 -8.63 -3.14
C GLY A 504 2.15 -8.93 -1.86
N VAL A 505 2.83 -8.95 -0.71
CA VAL A 505 2.18 -9.12 0.61
C VAL A 505 1.19 -7.99 0.86
N PHE A 506 1.60 -6.75 0.64
CA PHE A 506 0.75 -5.58 0.84
C PHE A 506 -0.56 -5.68 0.03
N CYS A 507 -0.46 -5.94 -1.28
CA CYS A 507 -1.63 -6.07 -2.15
C CYS A 507 -2.57 -7.20 -1.70
N CYS A 508 -2.02 -8.31 -1.23
CA CYS A 508 -2.83 -9.42 -0.72
C CYS A 508 -3.53 -9.07 0.60
N LEU A 509 -2.85 -8.39 1.54
CA LEU A 509 -3.48 -7.96 2.79
C LEU A 509 -4.56 -6.92 2.54
N GLU A 510 -4.35 -6.02 1.58
CA GLU A 510 -5.32 -5.01 1.17
C GLU A 510 -6.61 -5.62 0.65
N ILE A 511 -6.49 -6.55 -0.30
CA ILE A 511 -7.66 -7.20 -0.88
C ILE A 511 -8.42 -8.07 0.14
N CYS A 512 -7.71 -8.73 1.06
CA CYS A 512 -8.32 -9.52 2.11
C CYS A 512 -9.14 -8.67 3.08
N GLU A 513 -8.62 -7.49 3.43
CA GLU A 513 -9.30 -6.50 4.27
C GLU A 513 -10.54 -5.92 3.58
N ASP A 514 -10.43 -5.55 2.30
CA ASP A 514 -11.56 -5.06 1.51
C ASP A 514 -12.67 -6.12 1.42
N LEU A 515 -12.31 -7.39 1.19
CA LEU A 515 -13.25 -8.51 1.21
C LEU A 515 -13.97 -8.61 2.56
N ALA A 516 -13.24 -8.57 3.67
CA ALA A 516 -13.82 -8.62 5.01
C ALA A 516 -14.77 -7.43 5.26
N HIS A 517 -14.42 -6.24 4.80
CA HIS A 517 -15.26 -5.04 4.91
C HIS A 517 -16.53 -5.17 4.05
N ILE A 518 -16.42 -5.64 2.81
CA ILE A 518 -17.55 -5.85 1.92
C ILE A 518 -18.52 -6.87 2.52
N GLY A 519 -18.02 -7.99 3.05
CA GLY A 519 -18.85 -8.99 3.73
C GLY A 519 -19.59 -8.42 4.94
N LYS A 520 -18.92 -7.57 5.74
CA LYS A 520 -19.57 -6.85 6.84
C LYS A 520 -20.65 -5.88 6.32
N ASN A 521 -20.40 -5.15 5.24
CA ASN A 521 -21.38 -4.26 4.65
C ASN A 521 -22.61 -5.02 4.13
N THR A 522 -22.41 -6.21 3.52
CA THR A 522 -23.51 -7.09 3.09
C THR A 522 -24.44 -7.41 4.25
N SER A 523 -23.90 -7.79 5.41
CA SER A 523 -24.70 -8.07 6.60
C SER A 523 -25.51 -6.86 7.07
N ILE A 524 -24.93 -5.66 7.00
CA ILE A 524 -25.63 -4.40 7.35
C ILE A 524 -26.75 -4.09 6.36
N ILE A 525 -26.49 -4.23 5.05
CA ILE A 525 -27.48 -4.01 3.99
C ILE A 525 -28.63 -5.01 4.14
N LEU A 526 -28.31 -6.28 4.34
CA LEU A 526 -29.29 -7.33 4.56
C LEU A 526 -30.16 -7.01 5.77
N HIS A 527 -29.57 -6.69 6.93
CA HIS A 527 -30.35 -6.38 8.12
C HIS A 527 -31.31 -5.20 7.89
N LYS A 528 -30.91 -4.20 7.12
CA LYS A 528 -31.81 -3.09 6.72
C LYS A 528 -32.94 -3.58 5.81
N LEU A 529 -32.65 -4.44 4.83
CA LEU A 529 -33.66 -5.00 3.93
C LEU A 529 -34.70 -5.82 4.70
N LEU A 530 -34.30 -6.63 5.68
CA LEU A 530 -35.21 -7.44 6.48
C LEU A 530 -36.16 -6.61 7.35
N ASN A 531 -35.71 -5.44 7.80
CA ASN A 531 -36.56 -4.50 8.51
C ASN A 531 -37.61 -3.84 7.59
N ILE A 532 -37.37 -3.80 6.27
CA ILE A 532 -38.27 -3.19 5.28
C ILE A 532 -39.23 -4.22 4.70
N TYR A 533 -38.78 -5.47 4.50
CA TYR A 533 -39.56 -6.58 3.93
C TYR A 533 -39.75 -7.70 4.96
N PRO A 534 -40.77 -7.63 5.84
CA PRO A 534 -41.02 -8.64 6.88
C PRO A 534 -41.34 -10.02 6.31
N GLU A 535 -41.82 -10.08 5.08
CA GLU A 535 -42.09 -11.32 4.35
C GLU A 535 -40.83 -12.13 4.02
N LEU A 536 -39.65 -11.49 4.06
CA LEU A 536 -38.34 -12.14 3.94
C LEU A 536 -37.70 -12.41 5.30
N GLN A 537 -38.39 -12.16 6.42
CA GLN A 537 -37.78 -12.19 7.75
C GLN A 537 -37.31 -13.59 8.15
N ASP A 538 -38.09 -14.65 7.91
CA ASP A 538 -37.73 -16.01 8.32
C ASP A 538 -36.48 -16.54 7.57
N GLU A 539 -36.42 -16.35 6.26
CA GLU A 539 -35.26 -16.72 5.41
C GLU A 539 -34.08 -15.78 5.64
N GLY A 540 -34.37 -14.49 5.73
CA GLY A 540 -33.40 -13.44 5.98
C GLY A 540 -32.69 -13.53 7.33
N GLU A 541 -33.41 -13.90 8.40
CA GLU A 541 -32.81 -14.13 9.72
C GLU A 541 -31.84 -15.30 9.66
N MET A 542 -32.18 -16.38 8.92
CA MET A 542 -31.26 -17.49 8.68
C MET A 542 -30.00 -17.04 7.93
N TYR A 543 -30.14 -16.25 6.86
CA TYR A 543 -29.00 -15.72 6.11
C TYR A 543 -28.17 -14.72 6.92
N SER A 544 -28.82 -13.87 7.70
CA SER A 544 -28.18 -12.90 8.59
C SER A 544 -27.37 -13.61 9.67
N LEU A 545 -27.92 -14.67 10.28
CA LEU A 545 -27.21 -15.52 11.23
C LEU A 545 -25.99 -16.19 10.58
N ASN A 546 -26.15 -16.75 9.37
CA ASN A 546 -25.03 -17.34 8.63
C ASN A 546 -23.93 -16.32 8.34
N LEU A 547 -24.28 -15.10 7.89
CA LEU A 547 -23.34 -14.00 7.68
C LEU A 547 -22.63 -13.54 8.97
N LEU A 548 -23.32 -13.61 10.11
CA LEU A 548 -22.79 -13.19 11.39
C LEU A 548 -21.81 -14.23 11.98
N HIS A 549 -22.08 -15.51 11.74
CA HIS A 549 -21.25 -16.64 12.17
C HIS A 549 -20.09 -16.92 11.21
N GLU A 550 -20.28 -16.75 9.90
CA GLU A 550 -19.27 -16.94 8.86
C GLU A 550 -18.66 -15.60 8.44
N LYS A 551 -18.12 -14.85 9.42
CA LYS A 551 -17.38 -13.63 9.11
C LYS A 551 -16.26 -13.96 8.14
N LEU A 552 -16.32 -13.36 6.96
CA LEU A 552 -15.31 -13.52 5.93
C LEU A 552 -13.94 -13.09 6.47
N CYS A 553 -13.14 -14.07 6.87
CA CYS A 553 -11.88 -13.87 7.57
C CYS A 553 -10.83 -14.78 6.95
N LEU A 554 -10.01 -14.20 6.08
CA LEU A 554 -8.89 -14.89 5.46
C LEU A 554 -7.77 -15.04 6.50
N THR A 555 -7.22 -16.25 6.62
CA THR A 555 -6.18 -16.57 7.62
C THR A 555 -5.06 -17.37 6.98
N ALA A 556 -3.82 -17.09 7.39
CA ALA A 556 -2.69 -17.91 6.99
C ALA A 556 -2.67 -19.21 7.80
N ALA A 557 -3.37 -20.23 7.33
CA ALA A 557 -3.51 -21.55 7.98
C ALA A 557 -3.98 -21.45 9.45
N GLY A 558 -4.83 -20.47 9.76
CA GLY A 558 -5.35 -20.22 11.12
C GLY A 558 -4.37 -19.56 12.10
N PHE A 559 -3.12 -19.25 11.71
CA PHE A 559 -2.15 -18.62 12.60
C PHE A 559 -2.40 -17.13 12.82
N PHE A 560 -2.65 -16.41 11.72
CA PHE A 560 -2.92 -14.98 11.76
C PHE A 560 -3.93 -14.59 10.69
N ILE A 561 -4.69 -13.54 10.99
CA ILE A 561 -5.69 -12.96 10.11
C ILE A 561 -4.96 -12.11 9.06
N LEU A 562 -5.26 -12.34 7.78
CA LEU A 562 -4.70 -11.61 6.64
C LEU A 562 -5.39 -10.26 6.50
N GLN A 563 -4.99 -9.29 7.31
CA GLN A 563 -5.53 -7.93 7.33
C GLN A 563 -4.42 -6.88 7.45
N ARG A 564 -4.74 -5.61 7.19
CA ARG A 564 -3.77 -4.51 7.27
C ARG A 564 -2.97 -4.44 8.59
N PRO A 565 -3.54 -4.70 9.79
CA PRO A 565 -2.79 -4.69 11.04
C PRO A 565 -1.63 -5.69 11.07
N LEU A 566 -1.71 -6.81 10.35
CA LEU A 566 -0.62 -7.78 10.27
C LEU A 566 0.66 -7.17 9.68
N LEU A 567 0.54 -6.24 8.73
CA LEU A 567 1.71 -5.57 8.17
C LEU A 567 2.43 -4.72 9.22
N LEU A 568 1.67 -4.01 10.07
CA LEU A 568 2.23 -3.23 11.15
C LEU A 568 2.92 -4.14 12.18
N GLU A 569 2.33 -5.29 12.49
CA GLU A 569 2.92 -6.31 13.36
C GLU A 569 4.24 -6.84 12.78
N ILE A 570 4.26 -7.16 11.47
CA ILE A 570 5.47 -7.59 10.76
C ILE A 570 6.56 -6.52 10.84
N LEU A 571 6.25 -5.26 10.51
CA LEU A 571 7.22 -4.17 10.47
C LEU A 571 7.76 -3.83 11.87
N SER A 572 6.89 -3.78 12.88
CA SER A 572 7.30 -3.52 14.27
C SER A 572 8.16 -4.66 14.85
N THR A 573 7.79 -5.90 14.55
CA THR A 573 8.54 -7.08 14.94
C THR A 573 9.91 -7.09 14.25
N GLN A 574 9.97 -6.78 12.95
CA GLN A 574 11.23 -6.65 12.23
C GLN A 574 12.13 -5.57 12.81
N ALA A 575 11.59 -4.38 13.09
CA ALA A 575 12.36 -3.30 13.72
C ALA A 575 12.95 -3.74 15.07
N THR A 576 12.17 -4.50 15.85
CA THR A 576 12.63 -5.06 17.14
C THR A 576 13.77 -6.06 16.96
N TYR A 577 13.57 -7.09 16.13
CA TYR A 577 14.63 -8.07 15.85
C TYR A 577 15.87 -7.43 15.25
N PHE A 578 15.67 -6.43 14.40
CA PHE A 578 16.75 -5.67 13.81
C PHE A 578 17.60 -4.97 14.87
N ILE A 579 16.98 -4.26 15.83
CA ILE A 579 17.70 -3.62 16.95
C ILE A 579 18.49 -4.67 17.74
N VAL A 580 17.87 -5.82 18.03
CA VAL A 580 18.51 -6.92 18.76
C VAL A 580 19.73 -7.45 18.02
N LEU A 581 19.63 -7.67 16.70
CA LEU A 581 20.74 -8.16 15.87
C LEU A 581 21.93 -7.19 15.88
N VAL A 582 21.67 -5.88 15.78
CA VAL A 582 22.73 -4.87 15.86
C VAL A 582 23.38 -4.84 17.24
N GLN A 583 22.60 -4.94 18.30
CA GLN A 583 23.13 -4.99 19.68
C GLN A 583 23.98 -6.23 19.92
N LEU A 584 23.53 -7.39 19.44
CA LEU A 584 24.24 -8.66 19.59
C LEU A 584 25.56 -8.68 18.80
N GLU A 585 25.56 -8.13 17.59
CA GLU A 585 26.79 -7.93 16.81
C GLU A 585 27.80 -7.03 17.55
N ASN A 586 27.34 -5.94 18.16
CA ASN A 586 28.20 -5.05 18.95
C ASN A 586 28.77 -5.74 20.20
N GLN A 587 28.06 -6.71 20.78
CA GLN A 587 28.57 -7.51 21.90
C GLN A 587 29.59 -8.55 21.43
N LEU A 588 29.36 -9.22 20.30
CA LEU A 588 30.27 -10.22 19.75
C LEU A 588 31.61 -9.64 19.27
N ASN A 589 31.63 -8.36 18.91
CA ASN A 589 32.84 -7.65 18.47
C ASN A 589 33.64 -7.01 19.63
N LYS A 590 33.17 -7.11 20.88
CA LYS A 590 33.92 -6.76 22.09
C LYS A 590 34.60 -7.99 22.65
#